data_AF-A0A0D2MRC5-F1
#
_entry.id   AF-A0A0D2MRC5-F1
#
_cell.length_a   1.000
_cell.length_b   1.000
_cell.length_c   1.000
_cell.angle_alpha   90.00
_cell.angle_beta   90.00
_cell.angle_gamma   90.00
#
_symmetry.space_group_name_H-M   'P 1'
#
loop_
_entity.id
_entity.type
_entity.pdbx_description
1 polymer ?
#
loop_
_entity_poly.entity_id
_entity_poly.type
_entity_poly.pdbx_seq_one_letter_code
_entity_poly.pdbx_strand_id
1 'polypeptide(L)'
;MQLAQRSSTLRASRPAAATRAVSRRTVKVVAAYGQDSRFVDLADLENTTGAWDVYGQDGEKRYNSLQSEFFTRAADLVARREAILLLLAGSGGAAISLFGLKGAKDAQLPITKGPQTSGENGKGGSVRGKL
;
A
#
# COMPACT_ATOMS: atom_id res chain seq x y z
N MET A 1 82.33 -16.66 -51.94
CA MET A 1 81.87 -16.02 -50.69
C MET A 1 80.39 -15.69 -50.83
N GLN A 2 79.67 -15.83 -49.72
CA GLN A 2 78.24 -16.19 -49.61
C GLN A 2 77.25 -15.15 -50.17
N LEU A 3 76.27 -15.62 -50.94
CA LEU A 3 75.03 -14.92 -51.29
C LEU A 3 74.05 -15.03 -50.10
N ALA A 4 73.80 -13.91 -49.42
CA ALA A 4 72.84 -13.82 -48.33
C ALA A 4 71.40 -13.80 -48.89
N GLN A 5 70.69 -14.91 -48.67
CA GLN A 5 69.26 -15.05 -48.98
C GLN A 5 68.43 -14.14 -48.06
N ARG A 6 67.62 -13.25 -48.65
CA ARG A 6 66.56 -12.53 -47.94
C ARG A 6 65.22 -13.17 -48.28
N SER A 7 64.72 -13.99 -47.36
CA SER A 7 63.41 -14.60 -47.42
C SER A 7 62.33 -13.56 -47.08
N SER A 8 61.52 -13.16 -48.07
CA SER A 8 60.32 -12.36 -47.85
C SER A 8 59.12 -13.28 -47.65
N THR A 9 58.65 -13.43 -46.42
CA THR A 9 57.40 -14.11 -46.10
C THR A 9 56.21 -13.24 -46.51
N LEU A 10 55.50 -13.62 -47.57
CA LEU A 10 54.22 -13.02 -47.93
C LEU A 10 53.13 -13.53 -46.97
N ARG A 11 52.64 -12.66 -46.09
CA ARG A 11 51.49 -12.94 -45.21
C ARG A 11 50.21 -12.65 -45.99
N ALA A 12 49.46 -13.69 -46.35
CA ALA A 12 48.16 -13.53 -46.99
C ALA A 12 47.17 -12.87 -46.02
N SER A 13 46.70 -11.66 -46.36
CA SER A 13 45.58 -11.01 -45.66
C SER A 13 44.26 -11.61 -46.16
N ARG A 14 43.55 -12.36 -45.31
CA ARG A 14 42.14 -12.70 -45.59
C ARG A 14 41.31 -11.41 -45.57
N PRO A 15 40.44 -11.15 -46.55
CA PRO A 15 39.51 -10.03 -46.44
C PRO A 15 38.56 -10.33 -45.28
N ALA A 16 38.56 -9.45 -44.27
CA ALA A 16 37.53 -9.46 -43.24
C ALA A 16 36.20 -9.16 -43.95
N ALA A 17 35.30 -10.14 -43.99
CA ALA A 17 33.95 -9.93 -44.47
C ALA A 17 33.31 -8.87 -43.56
N ALA A 18 33.12 -7.65 -44.09
CA ALA A 18 32.41 -6.61 -43.39
C ALA A 18 30.99 -7.11 -43.11
N THR A 19 30.68 -7.37 -41.85
CA THR A 19 29.30 -7.60 -41.41
C THR A 19 28.52 -6.35 -41.76
N ARG A 20 27.63 -6.42 -42.75
CA ARG A 20 26.73 -5.33 -43.09
C ARG A 20 25.99 -4.93 -41.81
N ALA A 21 26.27 -3.74 -41.31
CA ALA A 21 25.50 -3.16 -40.22
C ALA A 21 24.06 -3.01 -40.73
N VAL A 22 23.19 -3.94 -40.34
CA VAL A 22 21.77 -3.82 -40.60
C VAL A 22 21.30 -2.64 -39.78
N SER A 23 20.97 -1.54 -40.46
CA SER A 23 20.29 -0.41 -39.85
C SER A 23 19.02 -0.93 -39.19
N ARG A 24 19.02 -1.05 -37.86
CA ARG A 24 17.82 -1.34 -37.10
C ARG A 24 16.99 -0.06 -37.15
N ARG A 25 16.08 0.00 -38.11
CA ARG A 25 15.09 1.05 -38.17
C ARG A 25 14.29 0.98 -36.87
N THR A 26 14.47 1.96 -36.00
CA THR A 26 13.66 2.13 -34.80
C THR A 26 12.25 2.47 -35.26
N VAL A 27 11.39 1.46 -35.30
CA VAL A 27 9.96 1.65 -35.56
C VAL A 27 9.34 2.15 -34.25
N LYS A 28 8.91 3.41 -34.22
CA LYS A 28 8.08 3.91 -33.14
C LYS A 28 6.70 3.29 -33.31
N VAL A 29 6.40 2.25 -32.53
CA VAL A 29 5.05 1.67 -32.47
C VAL A 29 4.19 2.68 -31.74
N VAL A 30 3.36 3.41 -32.49
CA VAL A 30 2.30 4.27 -31.95
C VAL A 30 1.00 3.54 -32.24
N ALA A 31 0.41 2.96 -31.21
CA ALA A 31 -0.92 2.37 -31.28
C ALA A 31 -1.69 2.94 -30.10
N ALA A 32 -2.82 3.59 -30.38
CA ALA A 32 -3.73 4.03 -29.32
C ALA A 32 -4.38 2.80 -28.67
N TYR A 33 -4.58 2.86 -27.35
CA TYR A 33 -5.26 1.79 -26.62
C TYR A 33 -6.62 1.44 -27.24
N GLY A 34 -6.81 0.17 -27.59
CA GLY A 34 -8.05 -0.38 -28.15
C GLY A 34 -8.17 -0.34 -29.69
N GLN A 35 -7.21 0.24 -30.41
CA GLN A 35 -7.18 0.20 -31.89
C GLN A 35 -6.64 -1.16 -32.39
N ASP A 36 -7.29 -1.77 -33.40
CA ASP A 36 -6.86 -3.03 -34.03
C ASP A 36 -6.49 -4.17 -33.06
N SER A 37 -7.25 -4.32 -31.97
CA SER A 37 -6.97 -5.29 -30.89
C SER A 37 -5.60 -5.11 -30.21
N ARG A 38 -5.04 -3.89 -30.23
CA ARG A 38 -3.82 -3.51 -29.51
C ARG A 38 -4.22 -2.82 -28.20
N PHE A 39 -3.94 -3.49 -27.08
CA PHE A 39 -4.31 -3.02 -25.74
C PHE A 39 -3.09 -2.56 -24.92
N VAL A 40 -1.93 -2.42 -25.57
CA VAL A 40 -0.70 -1.97 -24.92
C VAL A 40 -0.28 -0.66 -25.56
N ASP A 41 -0.55 0.43 -24.87
CA ASP A 41 -0.13 1.78 -25.23
C ASP A 41 0.91 2.27 -24.23
N LEU A 42 2.14 2.54 -24.72
CA LEU A 42 3.22 3.07 -23.89
C LEU A 42 3.11 4.57 -23.64
N ALA A 43 2.29 5.27 -24.43
CA ALA A 43 1.99 6.68 -24.21
C ALA A 43 0.84 6.86 -23.21
N ASP A 44 -0.03 5.86 -23.08
CA ASP A 44 -1.20 5.88 -22.18
C ASP A 44 -1.25 4.62 -21.31
N LEU A 45 -0.52 4.71 -20.19
CA LEU A 45 -0.44 3.65 -19.19
C LEU A 45 -1.72 3.52 -18.36
N GLU A 46 -2.49 4.58 -18.17
CA GLU A 46 -3.70 4.56 -17.36
C GLU A 46 -4.75 3.65 -18.00
N ASN A 47 -4.92 3.77 -19.33
CA ASN A 47 -5.77 2.87 -20.09
C ASN A 47 -5.20 1.45 -20.21
N THR A 48 -3.88 1.31 -20.39
CA THR A 48 -3.21 -0.01 -20.48
C THR A 48 -3.28 -0.81 -19.18
N THR A 49 -3.19 -0.13 -18.03
CA THR A 49 -3.23 -0.78 -16.71
C THR A 49 -4.64 -0.95 -16.14
N GLY A 50 -5.65 -0.40 -16.83
CA GLY A 50 -7.04 -0.45 -16.38
C GLY A 50 -7.29 0.39 -15.12
N ALA A 51 -6.61 1.52 -14.97
CA ALA A 51 -6.76 2.46 -13.86
C ALA A 51 -8.06 3.28 -13.97
N TRP A 52 -9.18 2.60 -14.23
CA TRP A 52 -10.46 3.21 -14.54
C TRP A 52 -11.31 3.30 -13.28
N ASP A 53 -11.80 4.50 -12.96
CA ASP A 53 -12.82 4.65 -11.93
C ASP A 53 -14.19 4.26 -12.50
N VAL A 54 -14.56 2.98 -12.35
CA VAL A 54 -15.81 2.42 -12.86
C VAL A 54 -17.05 3.05 -12.18
N TYR A 55 -16.88 3.61 -10.98
CA TYR A 55 -17.98 4.09 -10.15
C TYR A 55 -17.94 5.59 -9.88
N GLY A 56 -16.92 6.29 -10.37
CA GLY A 56 -16.82 7.74 -10.36
C GLY A 56 -18.03 8.36 -11.05
N GLN A 57 -18.67 9.31 -10.38
CA GLN A 57 -19.77 10.07 -10.96
C GLN A 57 -19.40 11.55 -10.97
N ASP A 58 -19.30 12.15 -12.15
CA ASP A 58 -18.99 13.56 -12.36
C ASP A 58 -20.18 14.51 -12.06
N GLY A 59 -21.19 14.01 -11.34
CA GLY A 59 -22.37 14.78 -10.99
C GLY A 59 -22.07 15.87 -9.96
N GLU A 60 -22.85 16.94 -9.99
CA GLU A 60 -22.80 17.99 -8.98
C GLU A 60 -23.17 17.48 -7.57
N LYS A 61 -22.90 18.30 -6.55
CA LYS A 61 -23.21 18.00 -5.15
C LYS A 61 -24.71 17.72 -4.99
N ARG A 62 -25.05 16.51 -4.54
CA ARG A 62 -26.45 16.05 -4.38
C ARG A 62 -27.13 16.55 -3.10
N TYR A 63 -26.35 17.04 -2.14
CA TYR A 63 -26.86 17.47 -0.84
C TYR A 63 -27.17 18.96 -0.82
N ASN A 64 -28.11 19.34 0.04
CA ASN A 64 -28.50 20.74 0.23
C ASN A 64 -27.29 21.60 0.65
N SER A 65 -27.21 22.83 0.12
CA SER A 65 -26.13 23.78 0.37
C SER A 65 -26.03 24.16 1.85
N LEU A 66 -27.17 24.39 2.53
CA LEU A 66 -27.19 24.75 3.95
C LEU A 66 -26.61 23.65 4.86
N GLN A 67 -26.94 22.39 4.56
CA GLN A 67 -26.40 21.24 5.30
C GLN A 67 -24.90 21.10 5.04
N SER A 68 -24.49 21.26 3.78
CA SER A 68 -23.08 21.18 3.38
C SER A 68 -22.24 22.25 4.06
N GLU A 69 -22.72 23.49 4.14
CA GLU A 69 -22.03 24.60 4.80
C GLU A 69 -21.89 24.37 6.31
N PHE A 70 -22.94 23.89 6.97
CA PHE A 70 -22.89 23.54 8.39
C PHE A 70 -21.81 22.49 8.67
N PHE A 71 -21.83 21.36 7.96
CA PHE A 71 -20.87 20.28 8.21
C PHE A 71 -19.45 20.66 7.81
N THR A 72 -19.27 21.46 6.76
CA THR A 72 -17.93 21.95 6.39
C THR A 72 -17.33 22.76 7.53
N ARG A 73 -18.10 23.68 8.14
CA ARG A 73 -17.61 24.48 9.27
C ARG A 73 -17.46 23.69 10.57
N ALA A 74 -18.37 22.76 10.85
CA ALA A 74 -18.32 21.97 12.07
C ALA A 74 -17.17 20.95 12.05
N ALA A 75 -16.93 20.32 10.90
CA ALA A 75 -15.88 19.32 10.74
C ALA A 75 -14.48 19.93 10.68
N ASP A 76 -14.35 21.22 10.34
CA ASP A 76 -13.06 21.91 10.20
C ASP A 76 -12.17 21.81 11.46
N LEU A 77 -12.78 21.82 12.65
CA LEU A 77 -12.07 21.65 13.92
C LEU A 77 -11.29 20.33 13.99
N VAL A 78 -11.83 19.28 13.38
CA VAL A 78 -11.29 17.92 13.40
C VAL A 78 -10.88 17.47 12.00
N ALA A 79 -10.78 18.37 11.01
CA ALA A 79 -10.48 17.97 9.63
C ALA A 79 -9.03 17.47 9.48
N ARG A 80 -8.13 17.85 10.39
CA ARG A 80 -6.74 17.38 10.38
C ARG A 80 -6.66 15.97 10.96
N ARG A 81 -6.02 15.06 10.23
CA ARG A 81 -5.80 13.66 10.67
C ARG A 81 -5.23 13.56 12.10
N GLU A 82 -4.27 14.42 12.44
CA GLU A 82 -3.60 14.41 13.73
C GLU A 82 -4.53 14.91 14.85
N ALA A 83 -5.40 15.88 14.54
CA ALA A 83 -6.42 16.35 15.48
C ALA A 83 -7.45 15.25 15.77
N ILE A 84 -7.90 14.49 14.75
CA ILE A 84 -8.79 13.33 14.94
C ILE A 84 -8.11 12.29 15.83
N LEU A 85 -6.85 11.95 15.53
CA LEU A 85 -6.13 10.91 16.26
C LEU A 85 -5.90 11.31 17.72
N LEU A 86 -5.51 12.55 17.98
CA LEU A 86 -5.35 13.06 19.35
C LEU A 86 -6.68 13.13 20.09
N LEU A 87 -7.75 13.56 19.42
CA LEU A 87 -9.09 13.56 20.00
C LEU A 87 -9.51 12.14 20.35
N LEU A 88 -9.42 11.18 19.42
CA LEU A 88 -9.89 9.81 19.62
C LEU A 88 -9.03 9.06 20.64
N ALA A 89 -7.71 9.05 20.48
CA ALA A 89 -6.84 8.31 21.38
C ALA A 89 -6.76 8.97 22.76
N GLY A 90 -6.67 10.31 22.80
CA GLY A 90 -6.60 11.07 24.04
C GLY A 90 -7.91 11.04 24.81
N SER A 91 -9.00 11.54 24.23
CA SER A 91 -10.30 11.61 24.93
C SER A 91 -10.93 10.22 25.09
N GLY A 92 -10.81 9.34 24.11
CA GLY A 92 -11.30 7.96 24.20
C GLY A 92 -10.55 7.16 25.26
N GLY A 93 -9.22 7.25 25.29
CA GLY A 93 -8.41 6.61 26.32
C GLY A 93 -8.70 7.14 27.73
N ALA A 94 -8.86 8.46 27.86
CA ALA A 94 -9.26 9.08 29.12
C ALA A 94 -10.65 8.64 29.58
N ALA A 95 -11.64 8.62 28.67
CA ALA A 95 -13.00 8.19 28.97
C ALA A 95 -13.05 6.72 29.43
N ILE A 96 -12.35 5.81 28.74
CA ILE A 96 -12.25 4.41 29.13
C ILE A 96 -11.61 4.28 30.51
N SER A 97 -10.55 5.04 30.79
CA SER A 97 -9.85 4.99 32.08
C SER A 97 -10.74 5.50 33.22
N LEU A 98 -11.43 6.63 33.02
CA LEU A 98 -12.36 7.19 33.99
C LEU A 98 -13.54 6.24 34.25
N PHE A 99 -14.08 5.63 33.19
CA PHE A 99 -15.11 4.62 33.33
C PHE A 99 -14.60 3.38 34.08
N GLY A 100 -13.42 2.87 33.75
CA GLY A 100 -12.82 1.72 34.44
C GLY A 100 -12.58 1.96 35.94
N LEU A 101 -12.20 3.18 36.34
CA LEU A 101 -11.91 3.51 37.74
C LEU A 101 -13.18 3.77 38.58
N LYS A 102 -14.11 4.56 38.04
CA LYS A 102 -15.30 5.01 38.77
C LYS A 102 -16.58 4.39 38.21
N GLY A 103 -16.81 4.53 36.90
CA GLY A 103 -18.01 4.01 36.24
C GLY A 103 -18.22 2.51 36.44
N ALA A 104 -17.15 1.72 36.51
CA ALA A 104 -17.19 0.27 36.73
C ALA A 104 -17.74 -0.10 38.11
N LYS A 105 -17.44 0.71 39.13
CA LYS A 105 -17.95 0.53 40.50
C LYS A 105 -19.42 0.94 40.58
N ASP A 106 -19.75 2.08 39.95
CA ASP A 106 -21.13 2.59 39.89
C ASP A 106 -22.04 1.62 39.11
N ALA A 107 -21.54 1.02 38.04
CA ALA A 107 -22.21 -0.02 37.25
C ALA A 107 -22.17 -1.42 37.90
N GLN A 108 -21.60 -1.55 39.10
CA GLN A 108 -21.52 -2.78 39.88
C GLN A 108 -20.92 -3.97 39.12
N LEU A 109 -19.89 -3.73 38.30
CA LEU A 109 -19.24 -4.80 37.55
C LEU A 109 -18.67 -5.85 38.50
N PRO A 110 -18.87 -7.16 38.26
CA PRO A 110 -18.46 -8.23 39.18
C PRO A 110 -16.98 -8.16 39.57
N ILE A 111 -16.12 -7.75 38.62
CA ILE A 111 -14.68 -7.60 38.83
C ILE A 111 -14.34 -6.56 39.91
N THR A 112 -15.18 -5.52 40.09
CA THR A 112 -14.97 -4.48 41.12
C THR A 112 -15.39 -4.91 42.52
N LYS A 113 -16.25 -5.94 42.63
CA LYS A 113 -16.69 -6.50 43.92
C LYS A 113 -15.70 -7.54 44.45
N GLY A 114 -14.94 -8.19 43.56
CA GLY A 114 -14.04 -9.28 43.89
C GLY A 114 -14.77 -10.60 44.24
N PRO A 115 -14.03 -11.71 44.38
CA PRO A 115 -14.61 -13.01 44.70
C PRO A 115 -15.27 -12.99 46.08
N GLN A 116 -16.56 -13.32 46.14
CA GLN A 116 -17.32 -13.38 47.40
C GLN A 116 -17.30 -14.77 48.03
N THR A 117 -16.94 -15.79 47.25
CA THR A 117 -16.89 -17.20 47.66
C THR A 117 -15.58 -17.84 47.23
N SER A 118 -15.25 -19.00 47.82
CA SER A 118 -14.13 -19.81 47.33
C SER A 118 -14.37 -20.21 45.88
N GLY A 119 -13.36 -20.05 45.04
CA GLY A 119 -13.43 -20.40 43.63
C GLY A 119 -13.75 -21.88 43.41
N GLU A 120 -14.31 -22.19 42.25
CA GLU A 120 -14.60 -23.55 41.84
C GLU A 120 -13.29 -24.36 41.68
N ASN A 121 -13.24 -25.55 42.28
CA ASN A 121 -12.08 -26.42 42.14
C ASN A 121 -12.03 -26.99 40.71
N GLY A 122 -10.84 -26.95 40.09
CA GLY A 122 -10.61 -27.68 38.85
C GLY A 122 -10.80 -29.19 39.02
N LYS A 123 -10.94 -29.93 37.91
CA LYS A 123 -11.24 -31.38 37.87
C LYS A 123 -10.32 -32.29 38.73
N GLY A 124 -9.19 -31.80 39.23
CA GLY A 124 -8.24 -32.54 40.08
C GLY A 124 -8.19 -32.12 41.56
N GLY A 125 -9.02 -31.18 42.02
CA GLY A 125 -8.97 -30.66 43.39
C GLY A 125 -7.70 -29.83 43.70
N SER A 126 -7.55 -29.40 44.95
CA SER A 126 -6.38 -28.64 45.41
C SER A 126 -5.23 -29.59 45.74
N VAL A 127 -4.14 -29.54 44.97
CA VAL A 127 -2.99 -30.49 45.07
C VAL A 127 -2.11 -30.24 46.31
N ARG A 128 -2.61 -29.52 47.33
CA ARG A 128 -1.80 -28.93 48.40
C ARG A 128 -1.78 -29.71 49.72
N GLY A 129 -1.91 -31.04 49.66
CA GLY A 129 -2.07 -31.90 50.85
C GLY A 129 -1.08 -33.07 50.98
N LYS A 130 0.02 -33.09 50.23
CA LYS A 130 1.04 -34.17 50.32
C LYS A 130 2.47 -33.62 50.37
N LEU A 131 2.84 -32.99 51.48
CA LEU A 131 4.22 -32.77 51.91
C LEU A 131 4.27 -32.90 53.43
#